data_AF-A0A9D8FVH7-F1
#
_entry.id   AF-A0A9D8FVH7-F1
#
_cell.length_a   1.000
_cell.length_b   1.000
_cell.length_c   1.000
_cell.angle_alpha   90.00
_cell.angle_beta   90.00
_cell.angle_gamma   90.00
#
_symmetry.space_group_name_H-M   'P 1'
#
loop_
_entity.id
_entity.type
_entity.pdbx_description
1 polymer ?
#
loop_
_entity_poly.entity_id
_entity_poly.type
_entity_poly.pdbx_seq_one_letter_code
_entity_poly.pdbx_strand_id
1 'polypeptide(L)' 'MTKEQVNRAADIPPEWLEEFEAAARRPLALRMRYAFIHTYKPVLDDATYRSFETMEEYRRWCEKNLPMWLGYARL' A
#
# COMPACT_ATOMS: atom_id res chain seq x y z
N MET A 1 -0.36 19.55 -16.10
CA MET A 1 -1.12 18.30 -15.91
C MET A 1 -2.27 18.59 -14.95
N THR A 2 -3.49 18.65 -15.49
CA THR A 2 -4.72 19.10 -14.83
C THR A 2 -5.22 18.09 -13.79
N LYS A 3 -5.77 18.61 -12.69
CA LYS A 3 -6.30 17.91 -11.51
C LYS A 3 -7.56 17.06 -11.77
N GLU A 4 -7.74 16.51 -12.96
CA GLU A 4 -9.03 15.97 -13.44
C GLU A 4 -9.18 14.44 -13.38
N GLN A 5 -8.32 13.72 -12.65
CA GLN A 5 -8.39 12.24 -12.60
C GLN A 5 -8.25 11.63 -11.21
N VAL A 6 -8.75 12.28 -10.16
CA VAL A 6 -8.94 11.61 -8.86
C VAL A 6 -10.42 11.63 -8.49
N ASN A 7 -11.25 11.01 -9.32
CA ASN A 7 -12.57 10.55 -8.90
C ASN A 7 -12.57 9.01 -8.85
N ARG A 8 -11.69 8.46 -8.00
CA ARG A 8 -11.42 7.01 -7.87
C ARG A 8 -12.53 6.20 -7.17
N ALA A 9 -13.62 6.83 -6.77
CA ALA A 9 -14.74 6.15 -6.13
C ALA A 9 -15.73 5.53 -7.14
N ALA A 10 -15.75 6.02 -8.39
CA ALA A 10 -16.73 5.61 -9.39
C ALA A 10 -16.45 4.23 -10.03
N ASP A 11 -15.22 3.71 -9.90
CA ASP A 11 -14.78 2.47 -10.56
C ASP A 11 -14.65 1.26 -9.61
N ILE A 12 -15.06 1.39 -8.35
CA ILE A 12 -14.99 0.26 -7.40
C ILE A 12 -16.23 -0.61 -7.61
N PRO A 13 -16.07 -1.90 -7.95
CA PRO A 13 -17.20 -2.80 -8.14
C PRO A 13 -18.08 -2.85 -6.86
N PRO A 14 -19.42 -2.75 -6.98
CA PRO A 14 -20.32 -2.75 -5.82
C PRO A 14 -20.10 -3.94 -4.88
N GLU A 15 -19.81 -5.11 -5.43
CA GLU A 15 -19.52 -6.32 -4.67
C GLU A 15 -18.31 -6.16 -3.74
N TRP A 16 -17.28 -5.41 -4.15
CA TRP A 16 -16.10 -5.17 -3.31
C TRP A 16 -16.42 -4.20 -2.18
N LEU A 17 -17.30 -3.22 -2.41
CA LEU A 17 -17.79 -2.32 -1.36
C LEU A 17 -18.62 -3.10 -0.34
N GLU A 18 -19.50 -3.99 -0.79
CA GLU A 18 -20.29 -4.85 0.09
C GLU A 18 -19.41 -5.76 0.97
N GLU A 19 -18.38 -6.37 0.39
CA GLU A 19 -17.40 -7.17 1.14
C GLU A 19 -16.62 -6.34 2.17
N PHE A 20 -16.19 -5.13 1.78
CA PHE A 20 -15.49 -4.21 2.68
C PHE A 20 -16.38 -3.82 3.87
N GLU A 21 -17.62 -3.44 3.61
CA GLU A 21 -18.61 -3.09 4.64
C GLU A 21 -18.91 -4.28 5.55
N ALA A 22 -19.06 -5.49 4.99
CA ALA A 22 -19.25 -6.70 5.79
C ALA A 22 -18.04 -6.99 6.70
N ALA A 23 -16.81 -6.79 6.22
CA ALA A 23 -15.60 -6.93 7.02
C ALA A 23 -15.50 -5.85 8.13
N ALA A 24 -15.92 -4.62 7.84
CA ALA A 24 -15.89 -3.51 8.78
C ALA A 24 -16.83 -3.72 9.98
N ARG A 25 -17.98 -4.38 9.79
CA ARG A 25 -18.96 -4.72 10.84
C ARG A 25 -18.51 -5.83 11.79
N ARG A 26 -17.41 -6.53 11.50
CA ARG A 26 -16.90 -7.60 12.38
C ARG A 26 -16.51 -7.05 13.76
N PRO A 27 -16.78 -7.78 14.86
CA PRO A 27 -16.36 -7.37 16.19
C PRO A 27 -14.84 -7.14 16.27
N LEU A 28 -14.39 -6.19 17.10
CA LEU A 28 -12.98 -5.82 17.22
C LEU A 28 -12.07 -7.02 17.49
N ALA A 29 -12.48 -7.94 18.36
CA ALA A 29 -11.71 -9.16 18.64
C ALA A 29 -11.49 -10.03 17.40
N LEU A 30 -12.49 -10.10 16.51
CA LEU A 30 -12.41 -10.84 15.25
C LEU A 30 -11.52 -10.11 14.24
N ARG A 31 -11.63 -8.77 14.18
CA ARG A 31 -10.74 -7.94 13.36
C ARG A 31 -9.29 -8.14 13.79
N MET A 32 -8.97 -8.02 15.07
CA MET A 32 -7.61 -8.20 15.58
C MET A 32 -7.06 -9.60 15.32
N ARG A 33 -7.91 -10.63 15.45
CA ARG A 33 -7.52 -12.03 15.17
C ARG A 33 -7.06 -12.23 13.71
N TYR A 34 -7.66 -11.52 12.76
CA TYR A 34 -7.42 -11.70 11.33
C TYR A 34 -6.80 -10.48 10.63
N ALA A 35 -6.46 -9.42 11.37
CA ALA A 35 -5.90 -8.18 10.82
C ALA A 35 -4.45 -8.34 10.36
N PHE A 36 -3.74 -9.30 10.94
CA PHE A 36 -2.34 -9.53 10.63
C PHE A 36 -2.22 -10.60 9.55
N ILE A 37 -1.91 -10.15 8.35
CA ILE A 37 -1.45 -11.01 7.26
C ILE A 37 0.04 -10.80 7.09
N HIS A 38 0.78 -11.91 6.94
CA HIS A 38 2.18 -11.82 6.53
C HIS A 38 2.22 -11.54 5.03
N THR A 39 2.32 -10.26 4.67
CA THR A 39 2.54 -9.84 3.29
C THR A 39 4.02 -9.63 3.06
N TYR A 40 4.60 -10.47 2.22
CA TYR A 40 5.95 -10.23 1.71
C TYR A 40 5.99 -8.93 0.91
N LYS A 41 6.86 -8.00 1.30
CA LYS A 41 7.13 -6.73 0.61
C LYS A 41 8.41 -6.92 -0.22
N PRO A 42 8.28 -7.08 -1.55
CA PRO A 42 9.44 -7.32 -2.41
C PRO A 42 10.51 -6.26 -2.22
N VAL A 43 11.78 -6.66 -2.24
CA VAL A 43 12.97 -5.81 -2.06
C VAL A 43 13.15 -5.29 -0.63
N LEU A 44 12.07 -4.90 0.05
CA LEU A 44 12.13 -4.44 1.45
C LEU A 44 12.44 -5.59 2.40
N ASP A 45 11.78 -6.73 2.25
CA ASP A 45 11.97 -7.90 3.12
C ASP A 45 13.20 -8.73 2.73
N ASP A 46 13.84 -8.43 1.59
CA ASP A 46 15.02 -9.13 1.07
C ASP A 46 16.35 -8.76 1.76
N ALA A 47 16.33 -7.77 2.64
CA ALA A 47 17.49 -7.39 3.44
C ALA A 47 17.06 -6.96 4.84
N THR A 48 17.92 -7.19 5.82
CA THR A 48 17.68 -6.80 7.22
C THR A 48 17.68 -5.29 7.42
N TYR A 49 18.51 -4.56 6.67
CA TYR A 49 18.53 -3.10 6.69
C TYR A 49 19.12 -2.52 5.40
N ARG A 50 18.81 -1.24 5.15
CA ARG A 50 19.44 -0.39 4.12
C ARG A 50 19.53 1.03 4.67
N SER A 51 20.62 1.72 4.37
CA SER A 51 20.86 3.11 4.77
C SER A 51 21.35 3.91 3.56
N PHE A 52 21.07 5.21 3.57
CA PHE A 52 21.46 6.16 2.52
C PHE A 52 22.07 7.38 3.18
N GLU A 53 23.06 8.00 2.53
CA GLU A 53 23.71 9.21 3.04
C GLU A 53 22.80 10.42 2.86
N THR A 54 21.92 10.39 1.85
CA THR A 54 20.97 11.48 1.58
C THR A 54 19.55 10.98 1.28
N MET A 55 18.57 11.87 1.48
CA MET A 55 17.18 11.60 1.11
C MET A 55 16.98 11.49 -0.40
N GLU A 56 17.83 12.12 -1.22
CA GLU A 56 17.72 12.01 -2.68
C GLU A 56 18.19 10.64 -3.18
N GLU A 57 19.27 10.09 -2.59
CA GLU A 57 19.70 8.71 -2.87
C GLU A 57 18.62 7.69 -2.49
N TYR A 58 18.02 7.85 -1.31
CA TYR A 58 16.88 7.03 -0.88
C TYR A 58 15.73 7.08 -1.88
N ARG A 59 15.30 8.28 -2.31
CA ARG A 59 14.19 8.44 -3.28
C ARG A 59 14.49 7.79 -4.62
N ARG A 60 15.67 8.04 -5.19
CA ARG A 60 16.09 7.42 -6.46
C ARG A 60 16.14 5.90 -6.37
N TRP A 61 16.60 5.38 -5.24
CA TRP A 61 16.61 3.94 -5.00
C TRP A 61 15.18 3.37 -4.92
N CYS A 62 14.27 4.04 -4.21
CA CYS A 62 12.86 3.65 -4.13
C CYS A 62 12.21 3.59 -5.51
N GLU A 63 12.41 4.60 -6.34
CA GLU A 63 11.85 4.66 -7.70
C GLU A 63 12.35 3.56 -8.62
N LYS A 64 13.62 3.17 -8.47
CA LYS A 64 14.25 2.16 -9.31
C LYS A 64 13.91 0.73 -8.89
N ASN A 65 13.78 0.48 -7.58
CA ASN A 65 13.75 -0.88 -7.05
C ASN A 65 12.41 -1.28 -6.44
N LEU A 66 11.60 -0.35 -5.94
CA LEU A 66 10.35 -0.69 -5.26
C LEU A 66 9.18 -0.74 -6.24
N PRO A 67 8.32 -1.77 -6.14
CA PRO A 67 7.05 -1.78 -6.85
C PRO A 67 6.19 -0.54 -6.55
N MET A 68 5.54 0.01 -7.59
CA MET A 68 4.72 1.22 -7.45
C MET A 68 3.61 1.10 -6.39
N TRP A 69 3.03 -0.09 -6.21
CA TRP A 69 1.94 -0.32 -5.25
C TRP A 69 2.38 -0.14 -3.79
N LEU A 70 3.68 -0.12 -3.48
CA LEU A 70 4.20 0.20 -2.15
C LEU A 70 4.16 1.70 -1.83
N GLY A 71 3.99 2.58 -2.84
CA GLY A 71 3.79 4.02 -2.62
C GLY A 71 5.04 4.84 -2.27
N TYR A 72 6.24 4.31 -2.51
CA TYR A 72 7.51 5.01 -2.23
C TYR A 72 8.07 5.81 -3.42
N ALA A 73 7.54 5.62 -4.63
CA ALA A 73 7.95 6.38 -5.81
C ALA A 73 7.34 7.80 -5.80
N ARG A 74 8.02 8.78 -6.41
CA ARG A 74 7.42 10.11 -6.63
C ARG A 74 6.29 10.00 -7.67
N LEU A 75 5.14 10.62 -7.38
CA LEU A 75 4.02 10.82 -8.31
C LEU A 75 4.22 12.10 -9.13
#